data_AF-A0A1Y3NN85-F1
#
_entry.id   AF-A0A1Y3NN85-F1
#
_cell.length_a   1.000
_cell.length_b   1.000
_cell.length_c   1.000
_cell.angle_alpha   90.00
_cell.angle_beta   90.00
_cell.angle_gamma   90.00
#
_symmetry.space_group_name_H-M   'P 1'
#
loop_
_entity.id
_entity.type
_entity.pdbx_description
1 polymer ?
#
loop_
_entity_poly.entity_id
_entity_poly.type
_entity_poly.pdbx_seq_one_letter_code
_entity_poly.pdbx_strand_id
1 'polypeptide(L)'
;MGLFHELFFITKNITSARTVIPYNNNDIYQSSILSFITTEFFPWLFVFFLINGKNWKKPVSILLIAHWFLKSIGEAIEKFTYVTTPTSNKYYPFTSKNWVLFCLEQSFYTVCIIIGDWYPLLRTKAIINRKKPLIKIYVGCIILTLVKIATIVCQFVFISIDLRIVDDNGKKIWDFINYTVLKIILVGTSFVISIFYDLSIIIVLKENVFKHKKNEKNSFVEKFKMISEYRIYYSMIVTLISIPCFTLQILPKAASCLSKTSKCEFQSFSLNTYIFVRQLNCYIMYIDQILIKHYYNKSFTEDHKRSLTLSSLSSFSSANTSFSISIKSGKNYRRISDSSSRSSSTNRTSYQQSMYFLNNLVKSHSHLEEEEHDADSSFNTLNNSISFDSSTLRSNSSATNSINSFNSFKSFSSIINSHL
;
A
#
# COMPACT_ATOMS: atom_id res chain seq x y z
N MET A 1 -22.13 -13.01 7.21
CA MET A 1 -23.35 -12.82 6.40
C MET A 1 -24.36 -11.88 7.07
N GLY A 2 -24.57 -11.92 8.40
CA GLY A 2 -25.46 -10.97 9.11
C GLY A 2 -25.09 -9.49 9.02
N LEU A 3 -23.79 -9.15 9.10
CA LEU A 3 -23.28 -7.77 8.94
C LEU A 3 -23.53 -7.18 7.54
N PHE A 4 -23.63 -8.05 6.53
CA PHE A 4 -23.95 -7.67 5.15
C PHE A 4 -25.44 -7.36 4.95
N HIS A 5 -26.30 -8.05 5.71
CA HIS A 5 -27.75 -7.87 5.67
C HIS A 5 -28.16 -6.57 6.39
N GLU A 6 -27.52 -6.24 7.51
CA GLU A 6 -27.80 -4.98 8.23
C GLU A 6 -27.34 -3.73 7.47
N LEU A 7 -26.15 -3.74 6.83
CA LEU A 7 -25.70 -2.62 5.99
C LEU A 7 -26.63 -2.35 4.80
N PHE A 8 -27.23 -3.41 4.24
CA PHE A 8 -28.19 -3.28 3.13
C PHE A 8 -29.58 -2.83 3.60
N PHE A 9 -29.98 -3.12 4.85
CA PHE A 9 -31.27 -2.72 5.40
C PHE A 9 -31.28 -1.28 5.92
N ILE A 10 -30.18 -0.80 6.51
CA ILE A 10 -30.09 0.58 7.02
C ILE A 10 -30.21 1.60 5.88
N THR A 11 -29.70 1.27 4.69
CA THR A 11 -29.81 2.18 3.52
C THR A 11 -31.20 2.18 2.88
N LYS A 12 -31.98 1.10 3.01
CA LYS A 12 -33.29 0.96 2.37
C LYS A 12 -34.42 1.69 3.10
N ASN A 13 -34.28 1.92 4.41
CA ASN A 13 -35.31 2.60 5.22
C ASN A 13 -35.24 4.14 5.21
N ILE A 14 -34.22 4.75 4.59
CA ILE A 14 -34.08 6.21 4.57
C ILE A 14 -34.86 6.87 3.41
N THR A 15 -35.23 6.08 2.39
CA THR A 15 -35.85 6.60 1.15
C THR A 15 -37.37 6.72 1.17
N SER A 16 -38.07 6.19 2.16
CA SER A 16 -39.55 6.26 2.21
C SER A 16 -39.97 7.20 3.34
N ALA A 17 -40.46 8.39 2.96
CA ALA A 17 -41.06 9.40 3.82
C ALA A 17 -40.13 10.07 4.87
N ARG A 18 -39.04 10.74 4.43
CA ARG A 18 -38.56 11.91 5.20
C ARG A 18 -39.55 13.04 4.96
N THR A 19 -40.49 13.22 5.89
CA THR A 19 -40.95 14.57 6.20
C THR A 19 -39.70 15.37 6.50
N VAL A 20 -39.36 16.31 5.61
CA VAL A 20 -38.14 17.08 5.70
C VAL A 20 -38.33 18.06 6.84
N ILE A 21 -38.05 17.63 8.06
CA ILE A 21 -37.92 18.51 9.20
C ILE A 21 -36.78 19.46 8.83
N PRO A 22 -37.01 20.79 8.78
CA PRO A 22 -35.95 21.73 8.49
C PRO A 22 -34.86 21.54 9.53
N TYR A 23 -33.70 21.06 9.10
CA TYR A 23 -32.55 20.92 9.99
C TYR A 23 -32.14 22.31 10.46
N ASN A 24 -31.88 22.44 11.76
CA ASN A 24 -31.23 23.64 12.26
C ASN A 24 -29.83 23.72 11.64
N ASN A 25 -29.41 24.91 11.17
CA ASN A 25 -28.10 25.10 10.55
C ASN A 25 -26.96 24.61 11.48
N ASN A 26 -27.12 24.80 12.79
CA ASN A 26 -26.15 24.33 13.79
C ASN A 26 -25.96 22.80 13.75
N ASP A 27 -27.04 22.03 13.54
CA ASP A 27 -26.98 20.58 13.46
C ASP A 27 -26.22 20.13 12.20
N ILE A 28 -26.33 20.89 11.11
CA ILE A 28 -25.61 20.61 9.86
C ILE A 28 -24.10 20.84 10.05
N TYR A 29 -23.70 21.94 10.68
CA TYR A 29 -22.28 22.18 11.00
C TYR A 29 -21.73 21.12 11.94
N GLN A 30 -22.48 20.77 13.00
CA GLN A 30 -22.11 19.70 13.92
C GLN A 30 -21.98 18.37 13.19
N SER A 31 -22.94 18.00 12.34
CA SER A 31 -22.90 16.76 11.55
C SER A 31 -21.72 16.73 10.57
N SER A 32 -21.38 17.89 9.98
CA SER A 32 -20.24 18.03 9.08
C SER A 32 -18.90 17.80 9.81
N ILE A 33 -18.74 18.38 11.01
CA ILE A 33 -17.55 18.13 11.85
C ILE A 33 -17.51 16.67 12.32
N LEU A 34 -18.66 16.16 12.77
CA LEU A 34 -18.79 14.80 13.27
C LEU A 34 -18.50 13.75 12.17
N SER A 35 -18.67 14.11 10.89
CA SER A 35 -18.37 13.23 9.75
C SER A 35 -16.95 12.67 9.81
N PHE A 36 -15.95 13.42 10.28
CA PHE A 36 -14.58 12.92 10.43
C PHE A 36 -14.44 11.75 11.41
N ILE A 37 -15.28 11.73 12.45
CA ILE A 37 -15.27 10.68 13.49
C ILE A 37 -16.21 9.54 13.09
N THR A 38 -17.33 9.83 12.43
CA THR A 38 -18.34 8.84 12.04
C THR A 38 -18.05 8.16 10.71
N THR A 39 -17.05 8.62 9.93
CA THR A 39 -16.63 7.92 8.71
C THR A 39 -16.26 6.48 9.05
N GLU A 40 -16.72 5.54 8.22
CA GLU A 40 -16.55 4.09 8.40
C GLU A 40 -15.08 3.61 8.53
N PHE A 41 -14.12 4.42 8.04
CA PHE A 41 -12.68 4.13 8.11
C PHE A 41 -11.99 4.69 9.36
N PHE A 42 -12.64 5.57 10.13
CA PHE A 42 -12.02 6.19 11.31
C PHE A 42 -11.61 5.15 12.37
N PRO A 43 -12.44 4.15 12.74
CA PRO A 43 -12.01 3.11 13.69
C PRO A 43 -10.78 2.33 13.22
N TRP A 44 -10.71 2.03 11.93
CA TRP A 44 -9.57 1.33 11.33
C TRP A 44 -8.30 2.18 11.33
N LEU A 45 -8.42 3.48 11.04
CA LEU A 45 -7.31 4.42 11.12
C LEU A 45 -6.82 4.57 12.57
N PHE A 46 -7.72 4.60 13.54
CA PHE A 46 -7.36 4.67 14.96
C PHE A 46 -6.59 3.44 15.42
N VAL A 47 -7.08 2.23 15.10
CA VAL A 47 -6.35 0.97 15.38
C VAL A 47 -4.99 0.97 14.70
N PHE A 48 -4.92 1.43 13.45
CA PHE A 48 -3.68 1.57 12.72
C PHE A 48 -2.68 2.49 13.45
N PHE A 49 -3.12 3.65 13.95
CA PHE A 49 -2.26 4.57 14.71
C PHE A 49 -1.76 3.97 16.02
N LEU A 50 -2.63 3.26 16.76
CA LEU A 50 -2.23 2.58 17.99
C LEU A 50 -1.11 1.56 17.74
N ILE A 51 -1.17 0.81 16.64
CA ILE A 51 -0.20 -0.24 16.33
C ILE A 51 1.09 0.33 15.71
N ASN A 52 0.99 1.38 14.88
CA ASN A 52 2.16 1.96 14.20
C ASN A 52 2.94 2.98 15.04
N GLY A 53 2.30 3.59 16.04
CA GLY A 53 2.94 4.55 16.95
C GLY A 53 3.72 5.64 16.21
N LYS A 54 5.01 5.79 16.54
CA LYS A 54 5.89 6.87 16.05
C LYS A 54 6.29 6.78 14.56
N ASN A 55 5.99 5.67 13.87
CA ASN A 55 6.47 5.40 12.50
C ASN A 55 5.44 5.71 11.39
N TRP A 56 4.58 6.70 11.59
CA TRP A 56 3.52 7.06 10.65
C TRP A 56 4.02 7.81 9.39
N LYS A 57 5.30 8.19 9.31
CA LYS A 57 5.89 8.89 8.15
C LYS A 57 6.11 8.00 6.92
N LYS A 58 5.78 6.71 6.98
CA LYS A 58 5.92 5.81 5.83
C LYS A 58 4.93 6.21 4.72
N PRO A 59 5.30 6.11 3.43
CA PRO A 59 4.41 6.50 2.33
C PRO A 59 3.03 5.82 2.38
N VAL A 60 2.99 4.53 2.75
CA VAL A 60 1.74 3.78 2.87
C VAL A 60 0.86 4.33 4.00
N SER A 61 1.45 4.70 5.14
CA SER A 61 0.72 5.32 6.24
C SER A 61 0.10 6.65 5.85
N ILE A 62 0.83 7.48 5.10
CA ILE A 62 0.34 8.77 4.59
C ILE A 62 -0.86 8.54 3.65
N LEU A 63 -0.81 7.49 2.83
CA LEU A 63 -1.89 7.12 1.92
C LEU A 63 -3.19 6.77 2.69
N LEU A 64 -3.10 6.00 3.78
CA LEU A 64 -4.26 5.67 4.63
C LEU A 64 -4.87 6.92 5.30
N ILE A 65 -4.04 7.85 5.75
CA ILE A 65 -4.49 9.11 6.36
C ILE A 65 -5.17 9.99 5.31
N ALA A 66 -4.55 10.14 4.14
CA ALA A 66 -5.10 10.92 3.03
C ALA A 66 -6.44 10.35 2.55
N HIS A 67 -6.53 9.03 2.42
CA HIS A 67 -7.78 8.34 2.08
C HIS A 67 -8.91 8.66 3.06
N TRP A 68 -8.70 8.44 4.36
CA TRP A 68 -9.71 8.76 5.38
C TRP A 68 -10.09 10.24 5.34
N PHE A 69 -9.10 11.13 5.30
CA PHE A 69 -9.34 12.57 5.34
C PHE A 69 -10.17 13.06 4.15
N LEU A 70 -9.85 12.63 2.92
CA LEU A 70 -10.61 13.00 1.73
C LEU A 70 -12.02 12.41 1.72
N LYS A 71 -12.18 11.17 2.21
CA LYS A 71 -13.50 10.56 2.39
C LYS A 71 -14.36 11.37 3.37
N SER A 72 -13.80 11.76 4.51
CA SER A 72 -14.50 12.57 5.50
C SER A 72 -14.84 13.97 5.00
N ILE A 73 -13.98 14.60 4.19
CA ILE A 73 -14.31 15.88 3.52
C ILE A 73 -15.51 15.70 2.58
N GLY A 74 -15.52 14.65 1.75
CA GLY A 74 -16.66 14.36 0.89
C GLY A 74 -17.96 14.22 1.67
N GLU A 75 -17.95 13.44 2.75
CA GLU A 75 -19.12 13.26 3.64
C GLU A 75 -19.56 14.57 4.30
N ALA A 76 -18.62 15.42 4.73
CA ALA A 76 -18.94 16.73 5.28
C ALA A 76 -19.59 17.64 4.23
N ILE A 77 -19.09 17.66 2.99
CA ILE A 77 -19.67 18.42 1.88
C ILE A 77 -21.09 17.92 1.56
N GLU A 78 -21.31 16.59 1.61
CA GLU A 78 -22.64 16.01 1.46
C GLU A 78 -23.64 16.62 2.45
N LYS A 79 -23.25 16.80 3.72
CA LYS A 79 -24.13 17.39 4.76
C LYS A 79 -24.54 18.81 4.42
N PHE A 80 -23.67 19.60 3.80
CA PHE A 80 -24.00 20.94 3.35
C PHE A 80 -25.05 20.98 2.22
N THR A 81 -25.24 19.89 1.46
CA THR A 81 -26.31 19.82 0.45
C THR A 81 -27.72 19.90 1.07
N TYR A 82 -27.86 19.57 2.36
CA TYR A 82 -29.13 19.59 3.08
C TYR A 82 -29.49 20.97 3.68
N VAL A 83 -28.63 21.98 3.55
CA VAL A 83 -28.91 23.36 4.01
C VAL A 83 -30.05 23.98 3.19
N THR A 84 -30.10 23.69 1.89
CA THR A 84 -31.14 24.23 1.01
C THR A 84 -32.38 23.36 1.05
N THR A 85 -33.56 23.99 1.16
CA THR A 85 -34.83 23.27 1.16
C THR A 85 -35.08 22.55 -0.17
N PRO A 86 -35.57 21.30 -0.15
CA PRO A 86 -35.93 20.60 -1.37
C PRO A 86 -37.05 21.32 -2.10
N THR A 87 -36.86 21.55 -3.40
CA THR A 87 -37.92 22.02 -4.29
C THR A 87 -38.62 20.84 -4.94
N SER A 88 -39.94 20.86 -4.99
CA SER A 88 -40.72 19.85 -5.72
C SER A 88 -40.37 19.82 -7.21
N ASN A 89 -40.60 18.67 -7.85
CA ASN A 89 -40.38 18.45 -9.29
C ASN A 89 -38.94 18.64 -9.80
N LYS A 90 -37.93 18.49 -8.93
CA LYS A 90 -36.52 18.48 -9.32
C LYS A 90 -35.81 17.24 -8.81
N TYR A 91 -34.83 16.75 -9.57
CA TYR A 91 -33.93 15.69 -9.14
C TYR A 91 -33.05 16.16 -7.98
N TYR A 92 -32.70 15.25 -7.04
CA TYR A 92 -31.66 15.53 -6.05
C TYR A 92 -30.36 15.94 -6.78
N PRO A 93 -29.69 17.03 -6.37
CA PRO A 93 -29.77 17.73 -5.08
C PRO A 93 -30.65 19.00 -5.08
N PHE A 94 -31.69 19.02 -5.92
CA PHE A 94 -32.80 19.97 -6.00
C PHE A 94 -32.45 21.39 -6.46
N THR A 95 -31.24 21.90 -6.21
CA THR A 95 -30.85 23.25 -6.62
C THR A 95 -29.50 23.26 -7.31
N SER A 96 -29.29 24.20 -8.23
CA SER A 96 -28.02 24.36 -8.94
C SER A 96 -26.85 24.68 -7.99
N LYS A 97 -27.12 25.38 -6.87
CA LYS A 97 -26.09 25.61 -5.82
C LYS A 97 -25.69 24.29 -5.15
N ASN A 98 -26.66 23.47 -4.76
CA ASN A 98 -26.37 22.17 -4.19
C ASN A 98 -25.74 21.20 -5.21
N TRP A 99 -26.02 21.38 -6.51
CA TRP A 99 -25.36 20.61 -7.57
C TRP A 99 -23.85 20.79 -7.55
N VAL A 100 -23.37 22.02 -7.38
CA VAL A 100 -21.93 22.28 -7.24
C VAL A 100 -21.34 21.56 -6.03
N LEU A 101 -22.03 21.62 -4.87
CA LEU A 101 -21.61 20.90 -3.67
C LEU A 101 -21.60 19.39 -3.89
N PHE A 102 -22.59 18.84 -4.58
CA PHE A 102 -22.64 17.43 -4.96
C PHE A 102 -21.48 17.05 -5.89
N CYS A 103 -21.17 17.85 -6.91
CA CYS A 103 -20.01 17.60 -7.77
C CYS A 103 -18.70 17.64 -6.98
N LEU A 104 -18.57 18.56 -6.01
CA LEU A 104 -17.41 18.60 -5.11
C LEU A 104 -17.31 17.34 -4.24
N GLU A 105 -18.40 16.94 -3.59
CA GLU A 105 -18.49 15.72 -2.78
C GLU A 105 -18.08 14.48 -3.59
N GLN A 106 -18.67 14.31 -4.76
CA GLN A 106 -18.35 13.20 -5.68
C GLN A 106 -16.90 13.25 -6.18
N SER A 107 -16.31 14.44 -6.32
CA SER A 107 -14.91 14.62 -6.70
C SER A 107 -13.96 14.15 -5.59
N PHE A 108 -14.19 14.60 -4.35
CA PHE A 108 -13.42 14.13 -3.19
C PHE A 108 -13.52 12.62 -3.02
N TYR A 109 -14.73 12.07 -3.18
CA TYR A 109 -14.94 10.63 -3.18
C TYR A 109 -14.15 9.92 -4.29
N THR A 110 -14.16 10.46 -5.51
CA THR A 110 -13.40 9.87 -6.64
C THR A 110 -11.89 9.93 -6.41
N VAL A 111 -11.36 11.04 -5.89
CA VAL A 111 -9.94 11.17 -5.51
C VAL A 111 -9.56 10.16 -4.42
N CYS A 112 -10.43 9.95 -3.44
CA CYS A 112 -10.26 8.92 -2.42
C CYS A 112 -10.08 7.53 -3.04
N ILE A 113 -10.89 7.18 -4.05
CA ILE A 113 -10.74 5.90 -4.76
C ILE A 113 -9.44 5.85 -5.60
N ILE A 114 -8.99 6.97 -6.20
CA ILE A 114 -7.70 7.03 -6.92
C ILE A 114 -6.55 6.69 -5.95
N ILE A 115 -6.57 7.27 -4.75
CA ILE A 115 -5.58 7.01 -3.71
C ILE A 115 -5.60 5.54 -3.28
N GLY A 116 -6.80 4.94 -3.13
CA GLY A 116 -6.94 3.52 -2.87
C GLY A 116 -6.29 2.63 -3.94
N ASP A 117 -6.37 2.99 -5.22
CA ASP A 117 -5.76 2.22 -6.32
C ASP A 117 -4.23 2.34 -6.38
N TRP A 118 -3.64 3.40 -5.80
CA TRP A 118 -2.18 3.54 -5.71
C TRP A 118 -1.57 2.58 -4.68
N TYR A 119 -2.36 2.09 -3.74
CA TYR A 119 -1.88 1.23 -2.68
C TYR A 119 -1.30 -0.12 -3.18
N PRO A 120 -1.97 -0.89 -4.06
CA PRO A 120 -1.40 -2.10 -4.65
C PRO A 120 -0.10 -1.85 -5.45
N LEU A 121 -0.01 -0.74 -6.18
CA LEU A 121 1.21 -0.34 -6.89
C LEU A 121 2.37 -0.09 -5.91
N LEU A 122 2.15 0.69 -4.86
CA LEU A 122 3.18 0.98 -3.84
C LEU A 122 3.63 -0.29 -3.13
N ARG A 123 2.71 -1.21 -2.83
CA ARG A 123 3.06 -2.50 -2.23
C ARG A 123 3.93 -3.33 -3.17
N THR A 124 3.53 -3.44 -4.43
CA THR A 124 4.25 -4.26 -5.41
C THR A 124 5.65 -3.71 -5.69
N LYS A 125 5.79 -2.38 -5.76
CA LYS A 125 7.09 -1.70 -5.84
C LYS A 125 8.01 -2.02 -4.66
N ALA A 126 7.47 -2.17 -3.46
CA ALA A 126 8.26 -2.51 -2.27
C ALA A 126 8.72 -3.99 -2.26
N ILE A 127 8.04 -4.88 -2.99
CA ILE A 127 8.36 -6.31 -3.05
C ILE A 127 9.30 -6.63 -4.22
N ILE A 128 9.16 -5.92 -5.34
CA ILE A 128 9.86 -6.23 -6.59
C ILE A 128 11.05 -5.29 -6.78
N ASN A 129 12.25 -5.86 -6.86
CA ASN A 129 13.47 -5.08 -7.11
C ASN A 129 13.70 -4.78 -8.61
N ARG A 130 13.05 -5.53 -9.52
CA ARG A 130 13.23 -5.38 -10.98
C ARG A 130 12.33 -4.28 -11.55
N LYS A 131 12.93 -3.34 -12.27
CA LYS A 131 12.22 -2.18 -12.86
C LYS A 131 11.32 -2.53 -14.05
N LYS A 132 11.74 -3.46 -14.92
CA LYS A 132 11.02 -3.82 -16.17
C LYS A 132 9.55 -4.25 -15.96
N PRO A 133 9.22 -5.24 -15.09
CA PRO A 133 7.83 -5.67 -14.91
C PRO A 133 6.95 -4.62 -14.22
N LEU A 134 7.54 -3.71 -13.43
CA LEU A 134 6.81 -2.62 -12.78
C LEU A 134 6.21 -1.63 -13.78
N ILE A 135 6.82 -1.45 -14.97
CA ILE A 135 6.32 -0.53 -16.01
C ILE A 135 4.89 -0.89 -16.42
N LYS A 136 4.58 -2.19 -16.58
CA LYS A 136 3.23 -2.65 -16.94
C LYS A 136 2.18 -2.21 -15.90
N ILE A 137 2.54 -2.31 -14.60
CA ILE A 137 1.66 -1.90 -13.50
C ILE A 137 1.46 -0.38 -13.51
N TYR A 138 2.53 0.39 -13.74
CA TYR A 138 2.42 1.86 -13.83
C TYR A 138 1.50 2.30 -14.97
N VAL A 139 1.63 1.70 -16.16
CA VAL A 139 0.75 2.00 -17.30
C VAL A 139 -0.71 1.73 -16.96
N GLY A 140 -1.02 0.57 -16.37
CA GLY A 140 -2.38 0.24 -15.93
C GLY A 140 -2.92 1.23 -14.89
N CYS A 141 -2.11 1.62 -13.91
CA CYS A 141 -2.47 2.60 -12.89
C CYS A 141 -2.74 3.99 -13.48
N ILE A 142 -1.94 4.43 -14.46
CA ILE A 142 -2.11 5.71 -15.14
C ILE A 142 -3.42 5.72 -15.94
N ILE A 143 -3.66 4.69 -16.75
CA ILE A 143 -4.91 4.56 -17.53
C ILE A 143 -6.13 4.59 -16.61
N LEU A 144 -6.09 3.83 -15.51
CA LEU A 144 -7.17 3.80 -14.52
C LEU A 144 -7.40 5.16 -13.85
N THR A 145 -6.32 5.88 -13.56
CA THR A 145 -6.39 7.24 -12.98
C THR A 145 -6.99 8.24 -13.97
N LEU A 146 -6.60 8.18 -15.25
CA LEU A 146 -7.13 9.06 -16.30
C LEU A 146 -8.64 8.90 -16.47
N VAL A 147 -9.16 7.66 -16.46
CA VAL A 147 -10.60 7.43 -16.56
C VAL A 147 -11.35 8.05 -15.38
N LYS A 148 -10.79 7.99 -14.17
CA LYS A 148 -11.40 8.61 -12.98
C LYS A 148 -11.31 10.13 -12.98
N ILE A 149 -10.22 10.69 -13.49
CA ILE A 149 -10.12 12.14 -13.74
C ILE A 149 -11.17 12.56 -14.76
N ALA A 150 -11.38 11.79 -15.83
CA ALA A 150 -12.45 12.03 -16.79
C ALA A 150 -13.84 12.00 -16.11
N THR A 151 -14.06 11.10 -15.15
CA THR A 151 -15.29 11.10 -14.32
C THR A 151 -15.46 12.38 -13.51
N ILE A 152 -14.38 12.92 -12.93
CA ILE A 152 -14.42 14.21 -12.20
C ILE A 152 -14.71 15.36 -13.17
N VAL A 153 -14.00 15.43 -14.30
CA VAL A 153 -14.21 16.47 -15.32
C VAL A 153 -15.65 16.44 -15.84
N CYS A 154 -16.18 15.24 -16.10
CA CYS A 154 -17.57 15.04 -16.49
C CYS A 154 -18.55 15.65 -15.46
N GLN A 155 -18.27 15.63 -14.16
CA GLN A 155 -19.17 16.24 -13.16
C GLN A 155 -19.22 17.76 -13.29
N PHE A 156 -18.10 18.40 -13.62
CA PHE A 156 -18.01 19.86 -13.72
C PHE A 156 -18.41 20.41 -15.10
N VAL A 157 -18.25 19.63 -16.18
CA VAL A 157 -18.73 20.04 -17.51
C VAL A 157 -20.25 20.26 -17.50
N PHE A 158 -20.99 19.48 -16.71
CA PHE A 158 -22.44 19.62 -16.54
C PHE A 158 -22.82 20.47 -15.32
N ILE A 159 -22.06 21.52 -14.97
CA ILE A 159 -22.38 22.36 -13.80
C ILE A 159 -23.71 23.12 -13.95
N SER A 160 -24.07 23.50 -15.18
CA SER A 160 -25.29 24.26 -15.49
C SER A 160 -26.48 23.35 -15.87
N ILE A 161 -26.58 22.17 -15.26
CA ILE A 161 -27.62 21.20 -15.60
C ILE A 161 -29.00 21.67 -15.12
N ASP A 162 -30.01 21.51 -15.97
CA ASP A 162 -31.40 21.68 -15.55
C ASP A 162 -31.84 20.45 -14.76
N LEU A 163 -32.09 20.64 -13.46
CA LEU A 163 -32.53 19.59 -12.53
C LEU A 163 -34.04 19.36 -12.56
N ARG A 164 -34.82 20.12 -13.34
CA ARG A 164 -36.27 19.90 -13.47
C ARG A 164 -36.54 18.53 -14.11
N ILE A 165 -37.55 17.82 -13.59
CA ILE A 165 -37.94 16.50 -14.12
C ILE A 165 -38.67 16.66 -15.45
N VAL A 166 -39.58 17.64 -15.49
CA VAL A 166 -40.34 18.04 -16.67
C VAL A 166 -40.21 19.54 -16.91
N ASP A 167 -40.16 19.90 -18.18
CA ASP A 167 -40.37 21.25 -18.72
C ASP A 167 -41.79 21.75 -18.36
N ASP A 168 -42.00 23.05 -18.49
CA ASP A 168 -43.29 23.74 -18.35
C ASP A 168 -44.35 23.16 -19.31
N ASN A 169 -43.93 22.56 -20.43
CA ASN A 169 -44.80 21.81 -21.36
C ASN A 169 -45.05 20.34 -20.98
N GLY A 170 -44.59 19.89 -19.81
CA GLY A 170 -44.67 18.49 -19.37
C GLY A 170 -43.73 17.53 -20.10
N LYS A 171 -42.81 18.04 -20.93
CA LYS A 171 -41.80 17.22 -21.64
C LYS A 171 -40.63 16.88 -20.72
N LYS A 172 -40.08 15.67 -20.85
CA LYS A 172 -38.93 15.22 -20.07
C LYS A 172 -37.65 15.98 -20.46
N ILE A 173 -36.88 16.42 -19.47
CA ILE A 173 -35.59 17.07 -19.69
C ILE A 173 -34.49 16.01 -19.85
N TRP A 174 -33.70 16.10 -20.92
CA TRP A 174 -32.70 15.09 -21.27
C TRP A 174 -31.32 15.33 -20.65
N ASP A 175 -31.01 16.52 -20.17
CA ASP A 175 -29.66 16.88 -19.71
C ASP A 175 -29.19 16.00 -18.53
N PHE A 176 -30.02 15.86 -17.50
CA PHE A 176 -29.74 15.00 -16.35
C PHE A 176 -29.60 13.51 -16.72
N ILE A 177 -30.39 13.07 -17.69
CA ILE A 177 -30.37 11.69 -18.21
C ILE A 177 -29.04 11.43 -18.91
N ASN A 178 -28.65 12.33 -19.81
CA ASN A 178 -27.41 12.23 -20.59
C ASN A 178 -26.19 12.23 -19.66
N TYR A 179 -26.15 13.13 -18.69
CA TYR A 179 -25.11 13.13 -17.65
C TYR A 179 -25.07 11.79 -16.90
N THR A 180 -26.22 11.27 -16.47
CA THR A 180 -26.27 10.03 -15.68
C THR A 180 -25.81 8.82 -16.51
N VAL A 181 -26.24 8.71 -17.76
CA VAL A 181 -25.80 7.67 -18.69
C VAL A 181 -24.28 7.75 -18.91
N LEU A 182 -23.75 8.95 -19.16
CA LEU A 182 -22.31 9.16 -19.34
C LEU A 182 -21.52 8.79 -18.07
N LYS A 183 -22.00 9.18 -16.88
CA LYS A 183 -21.42 8.79 -15.59
C LYS A 183 -21.40 7.27 -15.42
N ILE A 184 -22.49 6.59 -15.74
CA ILE A 184 -22.59 5.13 -15.67
C ILE A 184 -21.56 4.47 -16.60
N ILE A 185 -21.44 4.96 -17.84
CA ILE A 185 -20.46 4.44 -18.81
C ILE A 185 -19.05 4.62 -18.26
N LEU A 186 -18.67 5.82 -17.78
CA LEU A 186 -17.34 6.08 -17.22
C LEU A 186 -17.04 5.21 -15.99
N VAL A 187 -18.00 5.04 -15.09
CA VAL A 187 -17.88 4.15 -13.92
C VAL A 187 -17.70 2.70 -14.36
N GLY A 188 -18.52 2.22 -15.31
CA GLY A 188 -18.41 0.87 -15.88
C GLY A 188 -17.05 0.63 -16.54
N THR A 189 -16.58 1.58 -17.36
CA THR A 189 -15.25 1.54 -17.97
C THR A 189 -14.14 1.48 -16.92
N SER A 190 -14.23 2.29 -15.85
CA SER A 190 -13.25 2.26 -14.75
C SER A 190 -13.20 0.89 -14.06
N PHE A 191 -14.33 0.19 -14.02
CA PHE A 191 -14.47 -1.11 -13.39
C PHE A 191 -13.80 -2.22 -14.22
N VAL A 192 -14.04 -2.21 -15.54
CA VAL A 192 -13.37 -3.10 -16.49
C VAL A 192 -11.84 -2.88 -16.45
N ILE A 193 -11.39 -1.63 -16.52
CA ILE A 193 -9.95 -1.29 -16.47
C ILE A 193 -9.31 -1.74 -15.15
N SER A 194 -10.04 -1.65 -14.02
CA SER A 194 -9.48 -2.12 -12.74
C SER A 194 -9.22 -3.62 -12.70
N ILE A 195 -9.98 -4.45 -13.43
CA ILE A 195 -9.67 -5.88 -13.54
C ILE A 195 -8.35 -6.09 -14.29
N PHE A 196 -8.14 -5.40 -15.41
CA PHE A 196 -6.89 -5.50 -16.15
C PHE A 196 -5.69 -5.03 -15.33
N TYR A 197 -5.88 -3.99 -14.52
CA TYR A 197 -4.88 -3.50 -13.58
C TYR A 197 -4.54 -4.56 -12.50
N ASP A 198 -5.55 -5.14 -11.85
CA ASP A 198 -5.34 -6.18 -10.83
C ASP A 198 -4.69 -7.44 -11.42
N LEU A 199 -5.10 -7.88 -12.61
CA LEU A 199 -4.47 -8.97 -13.34
C LEU A 199 -2.99 -8.68 -13.64
N SER A 200 -2.68 -7.45 -14.05
CA SER A 200 -1.30 -7.04 -14.32
C SER A 200 -0.43 -7.13 -13.06
N ILE A 201 -0.97 -6.73 -11.90
CA ILE A 201 -0.28 -6.86 -10.61
C ILE A 201 -0.05 -8.34 -10.26
N ILE A 202 -1.07 -9.18 -10.40
CA ILE A 202 -0.97 -10.62 -10.07
C ILE A 202 0.07 -11.31 -10.95
N ILE A 203 0.06 -11.07 -12.26
CA ILE A 203 1.04 -11.66 -13.18
C ILE A 203 2.47 -11.28 -12.76
N VAL A 204 2.69 -9.99 -12.49
CA VAL A 204 4.00 -9.47 -12.11
C VAL A 204 4.46 -10.00 -10.75
N LEU A 205 3.56 -10.10 -9.76
CA LEU A 205 3.88 -10.73 -8.47
C LEU A 205 4.21 -12.21 -8.65
N LYS A 206 3.44 -12.93 -9.48
CA LYS A 206 3.62 -14.37 -9.69
C LYS A 206 4.99 -14.68 -10.32
N GLU A 207 5.38 -13.90 -11.32
CA GLU A 207 6.65 -14.08 -12.02
C GLU A 207 7.88 -13.82 -11.12
N ASN A 208 7.79 -12.84 -10.21
CA ASN A 208 8.94 -12.41 -9.40
C ASN A 208 9.03 -13.13 -8.05
N VAL A 209 7.91 -13.51 -7.44
CA VAL A 209 7.89 -14.08 -6.08
C VAL A 209 8.01 -15.60 -6.09
N PHE A 210 7.38 -16.32 -7.02
CA PHE A 210 7.34 -17.79 -6.98
C PHE A 210 8.57 -18.48 -7.58
N LYS A 211 9.30 -17.82 -8.49
CA LYS A 211 10.50 -18.42 -9.10
C LYS A 211 11.60 -18.74 -8.10
N HIS A 212 11.65 -18.02 -6.97
CA HIS A 212 12.70 -18.19 -5.95
C HIS A 212 12.33 -19.16 -4.82
N LYS A 213 11.12 -19.73 -4.78
CA LYS A 213 10.59 -20.43 -3.60
C LYS A 213 10.51 -21.97 -3.67
N LYS A 214 11.02 -22.61 -4.73
CA LYS A 214 10.84 -24.07 -4.89
C LYS A 214 11.55 -24.95 -3.85
N ASN A 215 12.51 -24.42 -3.06
CA ASN A 215 13.39 -25.25 -2.23
C ASN A 215 13.40 -24.95 -0.71
N GLU A 216 12.63 -23.99 -0.20
CA GLU A 216 12.65 -23.66 1.24
C GLU A 216 11.43 -24.23 1.99
N LYS A 217 11.70 -24.85 3.15
CA LYS A 217 10.72 -25.53 3.99
C LYS A 217 9.72 -24.52 4.59
N ASN A 218 8.55 -24.38 3.98
CA ASN A 218 7.26 -23.89 4.50
C ASN A 218 7.31 -23.11 5.83
N SER A 219 8.05 -21.99 5.89
CA SER A 219 8.09 -21.16 7.10
C SER A 219 6.73 -20.44 7.25
N PHE A 220 6.27 -20.26 8.48
CA PHE A 220 5.06 -19.51 8.78
C PHE A 220 5.06 -18.10 8.17
N VAL A 221 6.25 -17.47 8.06
CA VAL A 221 6.44 -16.18 7.39
C VAL A 221 6.07 -16.27 5.89
N GLU A 222 6.30 -17.41 5.26
CA GLU A 222 5.91 -17.64 3.87
C GLU A 222 4.40 -17.79 3.70
N LYS A 223 3.74 -18.48 4.64
CA LYS A 223 2.27 -18.57 4.71
C LYS A 223 1.65 -17.18 4.94
N PHE A 224 2.33 -16.31 5.68
CA PHE A 224 1.88 -14.93 5.90
C PHE A 224 2.15 -14.00 4.71
N LYS A 225 3.26 -14.17 4.00
CA LYS A 225 3.47 -13.50 2.71
C LYS A 225 2.35 -13.86 1.73
N MET A 226 1.94 -15.12 1.77
CA MET A 226 0.73 -15.62 1.11
C MET A 226 -0.53 -14.86 1.53
N ILE A 227 -0.76 -14.55 2.81
CA ILE A 227 -1.90 -13.73 3.28
C ILE A 227 -1.94 -12.34 2.62
N SER A 228 -0.78 -11.69 2.45
CA SER A 228 -0.73 -10.40 1.74
C SER A 228 -0.94 -10.49 0.22
N GLU A 229 -0.80 -11.68 -0.37
CA GLU A 229 -1.12 -11.95 -1.78
C GLU A 229 -2.59 -12.34 -1.94
N TYR A 230 -3.12 -13.16 -1.02
CA TYR A 230 -4.53 -13.57 -0.96
C TYR A 230 -5.48 -12.38 -0.95
N ARG A 231 -5.07 -11.24 -0.42
CA ARG A 231 -5.87 -10.01 -0.43
C ARG A 231 -6.14 -9.47 -1.85
N ILE A 232 -5.16 -9.59 -2.77
CA ILE A 232 -5.28 -9.15 -4.17
C ILE A 232 -6.15 -10.15 -4.93
N TYR A 233 -6.00 -11.45 -4.65
CA TYR A 233 -6.91 -12.47 -5.18
C TYR A 233 -8.34 -12.25 -4.70
N TYR A 234 -8.54 -11.92 -3.42
CA TYR A 234 -9.87 -11.66 -2.87
C TYR A 234 -10.52 -10.41 -3.47
N SER A 235 -9.79 -9.29 -3.59
CA SER A 235 -10.31 -8.09 -4.26
C SER A 235 -10.69 -8.36 -5.72
N MET A 236 -9.88 -9.16 -6.43
CA MET A 236 -10.17 -9.56 -7.81
C MET A 236 -11.43 -10.44 -7.91
N ILE A 237 -11.58 -11.45 -7.03
CA ILE A 237 -12.78 -12.32 -7.00
C ILE A 237 -14.03 -11.49 -6.72
N VAL A 238 -13.98 -10.60 -5.72
CA VAL A 238 -15.11 -9.71 -5.39
C VAL A 238 -15.45 -8.81 -6.57
N THR A 239 -14.46 -8.24 -7.24
CA THR A 239 -14.66 -7.38 -8.42
C THR A 239 -15.27 -8.16 -9.58
N LEU A 240 -14.76 -9.36 -9.87
CA LEU A 240 -15.24 -10.24 -10.94
C LEU A 240 -16.70 -10.66 -10.73
N ILE A 241 -17.10 -11.00 -9.49
CA ILE A 241 -18.49 -11.33 -9.14
C ILE A 241 -19.37 -10.08 -9.20
N SER A 242 -18.82 -8.91 -8.88
CA SER A 242 -19.61 -7.68 -8.83
C SER A 242 -19.88 -7.06 -10.20
N ILE A 243 -19.10 -7.38 -11.24
CA ILE A 243 -19.38 -6.94 -12.63
C ILE A 243 -20.76 -7.42 -13.10
N PRO A 244 -21.06 -8.73 -13.14
CA PRO A 244 -22.35 -9.20 -13.63
C PRO A 244 -23.48 -8.64 -12.77
N CYS A 245 -23.32 -8.61 -11.45
CA CYS A 245 -24.30 -7.99 -10.54
C CYS A 245 -24.56 -6.51 -10.87
N PHE A 246 -23.51 -5.73 -11.11
CA PHE A 246 -23.62 -4.32 -11.50
C PHE A 246 -24.33 -4.19 -12.85
N THR A 247 -23.94 -4.96 -13.87
CA THR A 247 -24.59 -4.90 -15.19
C THR A 247 -26.07 -5.28 -15.14
N LEU A 248 -26.44 -6.30 -14.36
CA LEU A 248 -27.82 -6.76 -14.21
C LEU A 248 -28.71 -5.71 -13.53
N GLN A 249 -28.17 -4.92 -12.59
CA GLN A 249 -28.91 -3.83 -11.94
C GLN A 249 -29.09 -2.61 -12.85
N ILE A 250 -28.11 -2.35 -13.71
CA ILE A 250 -28.00 -1.13 -14.50
C ILE A 250 -28.78 -1.20 -15.81
N LEU A 251 -28.64 -2.30 -16.55
CA LEU A 251 -29.21 -2.44 -17.89
C LEU A 251 -30.74 -2.22 -17.93
N PRO A 252 -31.55 -2.82 -17.06
CA PRO A 252 -33.00 -2.64 -17.12
C PRO A 252 -33.44 -1.21 -16.82
N LYS A 253 -32.77 -0.56 -15.85
CA LYS A 253 -33.05 0.82 -15.46
C LYS A 253 -32.62 1.80 -16.55
N ALA A 254 -31.45 1.60 -17.14
CA ALA A 254 -30.98 2.40 -18.27
C ALA A 254 -31.92 2.25 -19.48
N ALA A 255 -32.34 1.03 -19.81
CA ALA A 255 -33.30 0.77 -20.89
C ALA A 255 -34.65 1.45 -20.64
N SER A 256 -35.19 1.34 -19.42
CA SER A 256 -36.43 2.04 -19.03
C SER A 256 -36.29 3.57 -19.13
N CYS A 257 -35.12 4.11 -18.80
CA CYS A 257 -34.91 5.56 -18.87
C CYS A 257 -34.72 6.11 -20.29
N LEU A 258 -34.23 5.28 -21.22
CA LEU A 258 -34.08 5.62 -22.64
C LEU A 258 -35.39 5.48 -23.42
N SER A 259 -36.36 4.71 -22.92
CA SER A 259 -37.68 4.62 -23.52
C SER A 259 -38.45 5.95 -23.38
N LYS A 260 -39.15 6.34 -24.46
CA LYS A 260 -39.87 7.62 -24.56
C LYS A 260 -41.08 7.72 -23.63
N THR A 261 -41.64 6.59 -23.20
CA THR A 261 -42.95 6.54 -22.53
C THR A 261 -42.87 6.22 -21.04
N SER A 262 -41.71 5.75 -20.54
CA SER A 262 -41.55 5.33 -19.14
C SER A 262 -41.07 6.47 -18.25
N LYS A 263 -41.68 6.53 -17.05
CA LYS A 263 -41.16 7.33 -15.94
C LYS A 263 -39.78 6.79 -15.58
N CYS A 264 -38.79 7.66 -15.63
CA CYS A 264 -37.42 7.28 -15.32
C CYS A 264 -37.13 7.58 -13.85
N GLU A 265 -37.03 6.52 -13.05
CA GLU A 265 -36.66 6.60 -11.64
C GLU A 265 -35.14 6.52 -11.49
N PHE A 266 -34.44 7.62 -11.82
CA PHE A 266 -32.99 7.70 -11.63
C PHE A 266 -32.57 7.73 -10.16
N GLN A 267 -33.47 8.15 -9.27
CA GLN A 267 -33.16 8.40 -7.87
C GLN A 267 -32.74 7.13 -7.11
N SER A 268 -32.99 5.94 -7.68
CA SER A 268 -32.63 4.64 -7.10
C SER A 268 -31.54 3.90 -7.89
N PHE A 269 -30.81 4.56 -8.80
CA PHE A 269 -29.69 3.91 -9.49
C PHE A 269 -28.57 3.69 -8.46
N SER A 270 -28.70 2.62 -7.69
CA SER A 270 -27.82 2.29 -6.60
C SER A 270 -26.48 1.87 -7.18
N LEU A 271 -25.62 2.86 -7.42
CA LEU A 271 -24.18 2.68 -7.53
C LEU A 271 -23.60 2.06 -6.24
N ASN A 272 -24.44 1.76 -5.23
CA ASN A 272 -24.15 1.02 -4.02
C ASN A 272 -23.31 -0.23 -4.27
N THR A 273 -23.60 -1.06 -5.29
CA THR A 273 -22.75 -2.24 -5.56
C THR A 273 -21.33 -1.83 -5.95
N TYR A 274 -21.18 -0.80 -6.79
CA TYR A 274 -19.86 -0.27 -7.15
C TYR A 274 -19.14 0.35 -5.94
N ILE A 275 -19.83 1.22 -5.21
CA ILE A 275 -19.36 1.87 -3.98
C ILE A 275 -18.88 0.82 -2.97
N PHE A 276 -19.70 -0.22 -2.76
CA PHE A 276 -19.41 -1.31 -1.85
C PHE A 276 -18.11 -2.05 -2.21
N VAL A 277 -17.93 -2.43 -3.47
CA VAL A 277 -16.71 -3.13 -3.92
C VAL A 277 -15.47 -2.28 -3.69
N ARG A 278 -15.57 -0.98 -3.99
CA ARG A 278 -14.46 -0.04 -3.78
C ARG A 278 -14.17 0.16 -2.29
N GLN A 279 -15.19 0.29 -1.46
CA GLN A 279 -15.04 0.36 0.00
C GLN A 279 -14.37 -0.90 0.54
N LEU A 280 -14.78 -2.08 0.09
CA LEU A 280 -14.18 -3.35 0.46
C LEU A 280 -12.68 -3.40 0.14
N ASN A 281 -12.27 -2.92 -1.03
CA ASN A 281 -10.85 -2.81 -1.38
C ASN A 281 -10.09 -1.86 -0.45
N CYS A 282 -10.73 -0.76 -0.02
CA CYS A 282 -10.15 0.17 0.94
C CYS A 282 -10.06 -0.45 2.35
N TYR A 283 -11.07 -1.19 2.81
CA TYR A 283 -10.99 -1.92 4.08
C TYR A 283 -9.83 -2.92 4.10
N ILE A 284 -9.63 -3.66 3.00
CA ILE A 284 -8.51 -4.58 2.85
C ILE A 284 -7.16 -3.88 2.99
N MET A 285 -7.03 -2.65 2.47
CA MET A 285 -5.83 -1.84 2.65
C MET A 285 -5.54 -1.55 4.13
N TYR A 286 -6.53 -1.14 4.94
CA TYR A 286 -6.33 -0.90 6.37
C TYR A 286 -5.97 -2.19 7.12
N ILE A 287 -6.74 -3.26 6.88
CA ILE A 287 -6.52 -4.57 7.50
C ILE A 287 -5.09 -5.06 7.21
N ASP A 288 -4.64 -4.93 5.96
CA ASP A 288 -3.29 -5.35 5.60
C ASP A 288 -2.21 -4.60 6.38
N GLN A 289 -2.32 -3.28 6.53
CA GLN A 289 -1.31 -2.52 7.26
C GLN A 289 -1.26 -2.90 8.74
N ILE A 290 -2.42 -3.13 9.34
CA ILE A 290 -2.54 -3.63 10.71
C ILE A 290 -1.87 -5.01 10.84
N LEU A 291 -2.18 -5.93 9.93
CA LEU A 291 -1.63 -7.29 9.93
C LEU A 291 -0.10 -7.26 9.73
N ILE A 292 0.42 -6.57 8.74
CA ILE A 292 1.88 -6.50 8.50
C ILE A 292 2.62 -6.04 9.75
N LYS A 293 2.11 -5.00 10.42
CA LYS A 293 2.78 -4.45 11.60
C LYS A 293 2.71 -5.38 12.80
N HIS A 294 1.55 -6.00 13.03
CA HIS A 294 1.38 -6.98 14.10
C HIS A 294 2.39 -8.12 13.99
N TYR A 295 2.57 -8.67 12.79
CA TYR A 295 3.48 -9.79 12.55
C TYR A 295 4.95 -9.39 12.66
N TYR A 296 5.33 -8.23 12.13
CA TYR A 296 6.69 -7.71 12.25
C TYR A 296 7.12 -7.54 13.72
N ASN A 297 6.22 -7.06 14.58
CA ASN A 297 6.51 -6.90 16.00
C ASN A 297 6.63 -8.27 16.71
N LYS A 298 5.84 -9.26 16.29
CA LYS A 298 5.88 -10.62 16.86
C LYS A 298 7.22 -11.32 16.58
N SER A 299 7.69 -11.29 15.33
CA SER A 299 8.98 -11.92 14.97
C SER A 299 10.14 -11.33 15.75
N PHE A 300 10.18 -9.99 15.91
CA PHE A 300 11.23 -9.32 16.67
C PHE A 300 11.25 -9.72 18.16
N THR A 301 10.07 -9.95 18.75
CA THR A 301 9.95 -10.33 20.17
C THR A 301 10.40 -11.78 20.40
N GLU A 302 10.14 -12.68 19.45
CA GLU A 302 10.54 -14.09 19.54
C GLU A 302 12.07 -14.26 19.42
N ASP A 303 12.72 -13.50 18.55
CA ASP A 303 14.18 -13.53 18.41
C ASP A 303 14.90 -13.04 19.67
N HIS A 304 14.40 -11.97 20.30
CA HIS A 304 14.97 -11.49 21.57
C HIS A 304 14.78 -12.49 22.71
N LYS A 305 13.61 -13.14 22.81
CA LYS A 305 13.37 -14.18 23.82
C LYS A 305 14.33 -15.36 23.66
N ARG A 306 14.61 -15.81 22.42
CA ARG A 306 15.58 -16.90 22.18
C ARG A 306 17.01 -16.50 22.54
N SER A 307 17.40 -15.25 22.34
CA SER A 307 18.76 -14.80 22.70
C SER A 307 18.99 -14.80 24.22
N LEU A 308 17.96 -14.51 25.02
CA LEU A 308 18.11 -14.40 26.48
C LEU A 308 18.17 -15.75 27.19
N THR A 309 17.61 -16.82 26.61
CA THR A 309 17.63 -18.16 27.22
C THR A 309 18.96 -18.91 27.01
N LEU A 310 19.81 -18.49 26.05
CA LEU A 310 21.04 -19.21 25.74
C LEU A 310 22.28 -18.67 26.49
N SER A 311 22.21 -17.45 27.03
CA SER A 311 23.35 -16.83 27.73
C SER A 311 23.42 -17.09 29.24
N SER A 312 22.47 -17.83 29.84
CA SER A 312 22.46 -18.10 31.28
C SER A 312 22.78 -19.55 31.68
N LEU A 313 23.26 -20.40 30.76
CA LEU A 313 23.55 -21.82 31.05
C LEU A 313 24.99 -22.28 30.77
N SER A 314 25.92 -21.38 30.42
CA SER A 314 27.32 -21.75 30.15
C SER A 314 28.31 -21.53 31.30
N SER A 315 27.85 -21.30 32.55
CA SER A 315 28.74 -21.15 33.71
C SER A 315 28.29 -21.90 34.96
N PHE A 316 27.82 -23.14 34.81
CA PHE A 316 27.72 -24.09 35.93
C PHE A 316 28.29 -25.44 35.52
N SER A 317 29.61 -25.46 35.35
CA SER A 317 30.39 -26.69 35.24
C SER A 317 31.73 -26.46 35.93
N SER A 318 31.91 -27.17 37.04
CA SER A 318 33.16 -27.49 37.74
C SER A 318 33.99 -26.33 38.31
N ALA A 319 33.67 -25.96 39.55
CA ALA A 319 34.71 -25.71 40.56
C ALA A 319 34.19 -26.10 41.95
N ASN A 320 34.56 -27.31 42.38
CA ASN A 320 34.73 -27.60 43.80
C ASN A 320 35.82 -26.66 44.33
N THR A 321 35.44 -25.49 44.83
CA THR A 321 36.27 -24.73 45.76
C THR A 321 35.34 -23.91 46.64
N SER A 322 35.22 -24.35 47.89
CA SER A 322 34.85 -23.51 49.01
C SER A 322 35.72 -22.25 48.99
N PHE A 323 35.16 -21.11 48.60
CA PHE A 323 35.82 -19.83 48.86
C PHE A 323 34.80 -18.77 49.29
N SER A 324 34.82 -18.50 50.60
CA SER A 324 34.21 -17.35 51.24
C SER A 324 34.88 -16.08 50.74
N ILE A 325 34.15 -15.25 49.99
CA ILE A 325 34.62 -13.90 49.65
C ILE A 325 33.95 -12.91 50.60
N SER A 326 34.75 -12.47 51.56
CA SER A 326 34.50 -11.28 52.36
C SER A 326 34.72 -10.03 51.50
N ILE A 327 33.75 -9.13 51.53
CA ILE A 327 33.85 -7.81 50.92
C ILE A 327 34.69 -6.94 51.87
N LYS A 328 35.92 -6.61 51.47
CA LYS A 328 36.66 -5.48 52.05
C LYS A 328 37.23 -4.58 50.95
N SER A 329 36.63 -3.40 50.90
CA SER A 329 37.24 -2.08 50.69
C SER A 329 38.76 -2.05 50.52
N GLY A 330 39.21 -1.38 49.44
CA GLY A 330 40.24 -0.37 49.59
C GLY A 330 41.44 -0.43 48.62
N LYS A 331 41.56 0.66 47.87
CA LYS A 331 42.81 1.38 47.50
C LYS A 331 43.76 0.76 46.47
N ASN A 332 43.87 1.51 45.37
CA ASN A 332 45.06 1.78 44.55
C ASN A 332 46.39 1.28 45.13
N TYR A 333 47.17 0.55 44.32
CA TYR A 333 48.55 0.91 44.00
C TYR A 333 48.98 0.34 42.64
N ARG A 334 49.84 1.12 41.99
CA ARG A 334 50.46 0.98 40.68
C ARG A 334 51.88 0.40 40.89
N ARG A 335 52.42 -0.28 39.87
CA ARG A 335 53.86 -0.52 39.59
C ARG A 335 54.49 -1.69 40.38
N ILE A 336 55.09 -2.70 39.75
CA ILE A 336 56.51 -2.84 39.30
C ILE A 336 56.60 -4.28 38.71
N SER A 337 56.82 -4.48 37.41
CA SER A 337 58.07 -4.89 36.73
C SER A 337 58.90 -6.02 37.37
N ASP A 338 59.46 -6.87 36.48
CA ASP A 338 60.52 -7.87 36.66
C ASP A 338 60.09 -9.19 37.33
N SER A 339 60.55 -10.37 36.95
CA SER A 339 61.49 -10.83 35.93
C SER A 339 61.39 -12.37 35.89
N SER A 340 61.62 -12.94 34.72
CA SER A 340 62.13 -14.30 34.45
C SER A 340 62.25 -15.31 35.61
N SER A 341 61.60 -16.46 35.46
CA SER A 341 62.26 -17.75 35.69
C SER A 341 61.65 -18.86 34.83
N ARG A 342 62.53 -19.45 34.02
CA ARG A 342 62.37 -20.74 33.35
C ARG A 342 62.33 -21.83 34.41
N SER A 343 61.42 -22.78 34.27
CA SER A 343 61.72 -24.18 34.59
C SER A 343 60.82 -25.11 33.78
N SER A 344 61.52 -25.93 33.00
CA SER A 344 61.10 -27.13 32.29
C SER A 344 60.52 -28.20 33.22
N SER A 345 59.53 -28.97 32.76
CA SER A 345 59.70 -30.34 32.21
C SER A 345 58.47 -31.24 32.39
N THR A 346 58.09 -31.88 31.28
CA THR A 346 57.65 -33.30 31.11
C THR A 346 56.35 -33.82 31.74
N ASN A 347 55.34 -34.10 30.88
CA ASN A 347 54.94 -35.44 30.39
C ASN A 347 53.62 -35.31 29.57
N ARG A 348 53.57 -35.72 28.28
CA ARG A 348 53.02 -37.01 27.75
C ARG A 348 51.65 -37.34 28.35
N THR A 349 50.52 -37.50 27.65
CA THR A 349 50.16 -38.23 26.41
C THR A 349 48.66 -37.93 26.13
N SER A 350 48.20 -37.51 24.94
CA SER A 350 47.72 -38.30 23.78
C SER A 350 46.19 -38.30 23.58
N TYR A 351 45.78 -38.03 22.33
CA TYR A 351 44.53 -38.39 21.62
C TYR A 351 43.16 -37.77 22.00
N GLN A 352 42.66 -36.86 21.15
CA GLN A 352 41.52 -37.03 20.21
C GLN A 352 41.17 -35.63 19.63
N GLN A 353 41.50 -35.31 18.38
CA GLN A 353 40.77 -35.57 17.12
C GLN A 353 39.51 -34.69 16.90
N SER A 354 39.40 -34.20 15.66
CA SER A 354 38.30 -33.46 15.00
C SER A 354 38.28 -31.94 15.21
N MET A 355 38.72 -31.13 14.23
CA MET A 355 38.16 -30.79 12.90
C MET A 355 37.42 -29.45 12.94
N TYR A 356 38.07 -28.37 12.51
CA TYR A 356 37.43 -27.37 11.65
C TYR A 356 38.46 -26.79 10.67
N PHE A 357 38.45 -27.39 9.49
CA PHE A 357 38.90 -26.83 8.23
C PHE A 357 37.88 -25.79 7.74
N LEU A 358 38.36 -24.67 7.20
CA LEU A 358 37.80 -23.91 6.06
C LEU A 358 38.76 -22.71 5.83
N ASN A 359 39.92 -22.94 5.22
CA ASN A 359 40.16 -22.70 3.80
C ASN A 359 38.90 -22.49 2.94
N ASN A 360 38.74 -21.26 2.42
CA ASN A 360 38.39 -21.02 1.02
C ASN A 360 38.77 -19.58 0.65
N LEU A 361 40.06 -19.41 0.37
CA LEU A 361 40.61 -18.33 -0.44
C LEU A 361 41.41 -19.04 -1.55
N VAL A 362 41.31 -18.53 -2.77
CA VAL A 362 41.80 -19.11 -4.05
C VAL A 362 40.79 -20.01 -4.77
N LYS A 363 40.03 -19.39 -5.68
CA LYS A 363 39.77 -20.01 -6.99
C LYS A 363 39.78 -18.92 -8.06
N SER A 364 40.94 -18.76 -8.67
CA SER A 364 41.13 -18.07 -9.95
C SER A 364 40.89 -19.06 -11.10
N HIS A 365 40.11 -18.60 -12.08
CA HIS A 365 40.11 -18.95 -13.51
C HIS A 365 39.90 -20.41 -13.95
N SER A 366 38.87 -20.64 -14.77
CA SER A 366 39.02 -20.79 -16.23
C SER A 366 37.75 -21.30 -16.93
N HIS A 367 37.58 -20.88 -18.20
CA HIS A 367 36.81 -21.49 -19.30
C HIS A 367 35.27 -21.51 -19.19
N LEU A 368 34.45 -21.32 -20.24
CA LEU A 368 34.60 -21.04 -21.68
C LEU A 368 33.27 -20.44 -22.15
N GLU A 369 33.31 -19.32 -22.86
CA GLU A 369 32.24 -18.92 -23.78
C GLU A 369 32.48 -19.64 -25.11
N GLU A 370 31.41 -20.20 -25.65
CA GLU A 370 31.37 -20.86 -26.96
C GLU A 370 30.37 -20.05 -27.80
N GLU A 371 30.89 -19.19 -28.68
CA GLU A 371 30.19 -18.68 -29.86
C GLU A 371 31.14 -18.87 -31.05
N GLU A 372 30.79 -19.80 -31.94
CA GLU A 372 31.33 -19.91 -33.30
C GLU A 372 30.65 -18.86 -34.20
N HIS A 373 31.41 -18.03 -34.91
CA HIS A 373 31.68 -18.27 -36.33
C HIS A 373 32.62 -17.23 -36.95
N ASP A 374 33.58 -17.80 -37.68
CA ASP A 374 34.52 -17.33 -38.70
C ASP A 374 34.38 -15.91 -39.30
N ALA A 375 35.51 -15.20 -39.33
CA ALA A 375 36.08 -14.70 -40.59
C ALA A 375 37.53 -14.20 -40.40
N ASP A 376 38.34 -14.53 -41.39
CA ASP A 376 39.74 -14.17 -41.62
C ASP A 376 40.18 -12.76 -41.20
N SER A 377 41.39 -12.66 -40.64
CA SER A 377 42.49 -11.91 -41.28
C SER A 377 43.77 -11.89 -40.44
N SER A 378 44.85 -12.25 -41.12
CA SER A 378 46.24 -11.95 -40.83
C SER A 378 46.48 -10.49 -40.43
N PHE A 379 47.38 -10.22 -39.47
CA PHE A 379 48.61 -9.42 -39.68
C PHE A 379 49.39 -9.16 -38.36
N ASN A 380 50.69 -9.41 -38.44
CA ASN A 380 51.87 -8.79 -37.80
C ASN A 380 51.97 -8.47 -36.29
N THR A 381 52.94 -9.16 -35.68
CA THR A 381 54.13 -8.61 -34.99
C THR A 381 54.03 -7.20 -34.38
N LEU A 382 54.10 -7.12 -33.05
CA LEU A 382 55.01 -6.20 -32.35
C LEU A 382 55.21 -6.60 -30.89
N ASN A 383 56.47 -6.93 -30.58
CA ASN A 383 57.02 -7.01 -29.24
C ASN A 383 56.91 -5.64 -28.55
N ASN A 384 56.38 -5.60 -27.33
CA ASN A 384 56.74 -4.56 -26.37
C ASN A 384 56.70 -5.13 -24.94
N SER A 385 57.88 -5.36 -24.41
CA SER A 385 58.17 -5.55 -22.99
C SER A 385 57.97 -4.23 -22.25
N ILE A 386 57.02 -4.17 -21.33
CA ILE A 386 56.92 -3.08 -20.36
C ILE A 386 57.05 -3.70 -18.96
N SER A 387 58.24 -3.52 -18.40
CA SER A 387 58.52 -3.60 -16.98
C SER A 387 57.84 -2.43 -16.27
N PHE A 388 56.99 -2.69 -15.27
CA PHE A 388 56.60 -1.67 -14.30
C PHE A 388 57.11 -2.03 -12.92
N ASP A 389 57.97 -1.14 -12.46
CA ASP A 389 58.68 -1.15 -11.20
C ASP A 389 57.73 -0.91 -10.03
N SER A 390 58.09 -1.55 -8.92
CA SER A 390 57.48 -1.41 -7.62
C SER A 390 58.07 -0.22 -6.88
N SER A 391 57.24 0.74 -6.48
CA SER A 391 57.61 1.67 -5.41
C SER A 391 56.38 2.08 -4.59
N THR A 392 56.29 1.46 -3.41
CA THR A 392 56.05 2.10 -2.11
C THR A 392 55.57 3.55 -2.13
N LEU A 393 54.38 3.80 -1.60
CA LEU A 393 54.10 5.01 -0.80
C LEU A 393 53.09 4.70 0.31
N ARG A 394 53.63 4.72 1.53
CA ARG A 394 52.90 4.88 2.80
C ARG A 394 52.19 6.24 2.79
N SER A 395 50.94 6.27 3.24
CA SER A 395 50.45 7.42 3.99
C SER A 395 49.36 7.01 4.98
N ASN A 396 49.57 7.49 6.20
CA ASN A 396 48.87 7.20 7.43
C ASN A 396 47.44 7.76 7.47
N SER A 397 46.61 7.04 8.23
CA SER A 397 45.51 7.47 9.10
C SER A 397 45.00 8.91 9.03
N SER A 398 43.69 9.02 8.83
CA SER A 398 42.85 9.86 9.69
C SER A 398 41.42 9.35 9.64
N ALA A 399 41.02 8.71 10.73
CA ALA A 399 39.65 8.35 11.04
C ALA A 399 38.87 9.63 11.37
N THR A 400 37.91 9.99 10.52
CA THR A 400 36.84 10.94 10.87
C THR A 400 35.52 10.21 10.82
N ASN A 401 34.97 9.97 12.02
CA ASN A 401 33.57 9.64 12.23
C ASN A 401 32.70 10.79 11.71
N SER A 402 32.00 10.60 10.60
CA SER A 402 30.86 11.44 10.22
C SER A 402 29.60 10.59 10.13
N ILE A 403 28.75 10.75 11.13
CA ILE A 403 27.36 10.35 11.13
C ILE A 403 26.67 11.13 10.01
N ASN A 404 26.37 10.47 8.89
CA ASN A 404 25.45 10.98 7.88
C ASN A 404 24.19 10.11 7.87
N SER A 405 23.27 10.46 8.76
CA SER A 405 21.86 10.18 8.59
C SER A 405 21.27 11.22 7.62
N PHE A 406 20.26 10.81 6.86
CA PHE A 406 19.40 11.66 6.03
C PHE A 406 20.00 12.32 4.78
N ASN A 407 19.93 11.59 3.65
CA ASN A 407 19.67 12.19 2.34
C ASN A 407 19.09 11.12 1.38
N SER A 408 17.77 10.92 1.41
CA SER A 408 17.05 10.14 0.37
C SER A 408 15.73 10.79 -0.08
N PHE A 409 15.55 12.10 0.13
CA PHE A 409 14.30 12.79 -0.22
C PHE A 409 14.43 13.80 -1.39
N LYS A 410 15.58 13.90 -2.06
CA LYS A 410 15.77 14.80 -3.21
C LYS A 410 15.35 14.24 -4.58
N SER A 411 14.91 12.99 -4.70
CA SER A 411 14.49 12.45 -6.02
C SER A 411 12.99 12.58 -6.34
N PHE A 412 12.17 13.08 -5.41
CA PHE A 412 10.72 13.17 -5.63
C PHE A 412 10.24 14.51 -6.23
N SER A 413 11.03 15.58 -6.18
CA SER A 413 10.64 16.89 -6.76
C SER A 413 11.16 17.13 -8.19
N SER A 414 12.14 16.34 -8.68
CA SER A 414 12.71 16.54 -10.02
C SER A 414 11.91 15.91 -11.16
N ILE A 415 10.96 15.03 -10.87
CA ILE A 415 10.16 14.33 -11.89
C ILE A 415 8.83 15.06 -12.20
N ILE A 416 8.41 16.00 -11.35
CA ILE A 416 7.17 16.78 -11.56
C ILE A 416 7.42 18.07 -12.37
N ASN A 417 8.66 18.56 -12.45
CA ASN A 417 9.00 19.79 -13.18
C ASN A 417 9.55 19.57 -14.60
N SER A 418 9.60 18.33 -15.11
CA SER A 418 10.10 18.05 -16.47
C SER A 418 9.02 17.63 -17.48
N HIS A 419 7.74 17.68 -17.09
CA HIS A 419 6.60 17.50 -17.99
C HIS A 419 5.44 18.40 -17.52
N LEU A 420 5.63 19.69 -17.75
CA LEU A 420 4.56 20.65 -18.01
C LEU A 420 4.77 21.17 -19.43
#